data_AF-A0A7S9DVB7-F1
#
_entry.id   AF-A0A7S9DVB7-F1
#
_cell.length_a   1.000
_cell.length_b   1.000
_cell.length_c   1.000
_cell.angle_alpha   90.00
_cell.angle_beta   90.00
_cell.angle_gamma   90.00
#
_symmetry.space_group_name_H-M   'P 1'
#
loop_
_entity.id
_entity.type
_entity.pdbx_description
1 polymer ?
#
loop_
_entity_poly.entity_id
_entity_poly.type
_entity_poly.pdbx_seq_one_letter_code
_entity_poly.pdbx_strand_id
1 'polypeptide(L)'
;MSRKVRPYHNDVPEELDFYLGEGFWGINSIAGISSDKSNSEGILYTAQAAFEWGVEKQIIALEGDGHTWIALDFREKKDDPTVIFIETEKLSSFQIARSFDDFLNKIVPLIDS
;
A
#
# COMPACT_ATOMS: atom_id res chain seq x y z
N MET A 1 1.77 14.77 23.35
CA MET A 1 2.59 13.54 23.29
C MET A 1 2.65 13.08 21.85
N SER A 2 3.83 13.10 21.22
CA SER A 2 3.99 12.57 19.86
C SER A 2 3.88 11.05 19.91
N ARG A 3 2.92 10.48 19.18
CA ARG A 3 2.74 9.03 19.06
C ARG A 3 3.94 8.45 18.31
N LYS A 4 4.74 7.61 18.97
CA LYS A 4 5.89 6.95 18.34
C LYS A 4 5.38 5.79 17.49
N VAL A 5 5.37 5.94 16.17
CA VAL A 5 5.13 4.82 15.24
C VAL A 5 6.30 3.86 15.35
N ARG A 6 6.02 2.55 15.41
CA ARG A 6 7.04 1.50 15.50
C ARG A 6 7.38 1.00 14.09
N PRO A 7 8.68 0.90 13.73
CA PRO A 7 9.08 0.27 12.48
C PRO A 7 8.72 -1.23 12.46
N TYR A 8 8.58 -1.77 11.26
CA TYR A 8 8.45 -3.21 11.02
C TYR A 8 9.82 -3.89 11.06
N HIS A 9 9.89 -5.09 11.63
CA HIS A 9 11.11 -5.90 11.69
C HIS A 9 10.77 -7.37 11.45
N ASN A 10 10.65 -8.17 12.51
CA ASN A 10 10.71 -9.63 12.46
C ASN A 10 9.49 -10.35 11.85
N ASP A 11 8.40 -9.64 11.59
CA ASP A 11 7.15 -10.23 11.09
C ASP A 11 7.01 -10.09 9.56
N VAL A 12 7.93 -9.37 8.90
CA VAL A 12 7.90 -9.16 7.44
C VAL A 12 8.51 -10.39 6.73
N PRO A 13 7.82 -10.98 5.75
CA PRO A 13 8.37 -12.05 4.92
C PRO A 13 9.69 -11.65 4.25
N GLU A 14 10.64 -12.59 4.16
CA GLU A 14 11.98 -12.35 3.59
C GLU A 14 11.92 -11.79 2.17
N GLU A 15 10.95 -12.23 1.36
CA GLU A 15 10.77 -11.75 0.00
C GLU A 15 10.33 -10.27 -0.09
N LEU A 16 9.80 -9.69 0.99
CA LEU A 16 9.39 -8.28 1.05
C LEU A 16 10.42 -7.40 1.77
N ASP A 17 11.40 -8.01 2.44
CA ASP A 17 12.44 -7.31 3.21
C ASP A 17 13.29 -6.40 2.31
N PHE A 18 13.49 -6.78 1.04
CA PHE A 18 14.18 -5.95 0.05
C PHE A 18 13.55 -4.56 -0.14
N TYR A 19 12.22 -4.47 0.00
CA TYR A 19 11.46 -3.21 -0.13
C TYR A 19 11.28 -2.48 1.19
N LEU A 20 11.67 -3.10 2.30
CA LEU A 20 11.57 -2.55 3.63
C LEU A 20 12.89 -1.84 3.97
N GLY A 21 12.86 -0.51 4.04
CA GLY A 21 14.05 0.29 4.40
C GLY A 21 14.41 0.15 5.88
N GLU A 22 14.43 1.27 6.62
CA GLU A 22 14.63 1.24 8.08
C GLU A 22 13.37 0.77 8.85
N GLY A 23 12.73 -0.30 8.37
CA GLY A 23 11.45 -0.81 8.87
C GLY A 23 10.22 -0.04 8.36
N PHE A 24 10.36 0.67 7.24
CA PHE A 24 9.29 1.41 6.57
C PHE A 24 9.30 1.16 5.07
N TRP A 25 8.11 1.13 4.46
CA TRP A 25 7.94 1.26 3.01
C TRP A 25 7.76 2.74 2.66
N GLY A 26 8.49 3.19 1.64
CA GLY A 26 8.39 4.56 1.14
C GLY A 26 7.05 4.80 0.42
N ILE A 27 6.50 5.99 0.64
CA ILE A 27 5.32 6.50 -0.08
C ILE A 27 5.60 7.92 -0.57
N ASN A 28 5.18 8.23 -1.78
CA ASN A 28 5.32 9.52 -2.43
C ASN A 28 3.96 10.22 -2.57
N SER A 29 2.91 9.48 -2.89
CA SER A 29 1.58 10.03 -3.12
C SER A 29 0.47 9.01 -2.82
N ILE A 30 -0.74 9.49 -2.59
CA ILE A 30 -1.93 8.63 -2.52
C ILE A 30 -2.81 9.04 -3.69
N ALA A 31 -3.25 8.05 -4.48
CA ALA A 31 -4.14 8.28 -5.60
C ALA A 31 -5.39 9.07 -5.16
N GLY A 32 -5.71 10.13 -5.91
CA GLY A 32 -6.87 10.97 -5.69
C GLY A 32 -8.16 10.32 -6.14
N ILE A 33 -9.30 10.88 -5.73
CA ILE A 33 -10.61 10.41 -6.17
C ILE A 33 -10.93 11.04 -7.52
N SER A 34 -10.95 10.22 -8.57
CA SER A 34 -11.30 10.64 -9.93
C SER A 34 -12.08 9.54 -10.63
N SER A 35 -13.17 9.90 -11.30
CA SER A 35 -13.90 9.02 -12.22
C SER A 35 -13.32 9.00 -13.63
N ASP A 36 -12.42 9.94 -13.94
CA ASP A 36 -11.71 9.97 -15.21
C ASP A 36 -10.63 8.89 -15.20
N LYS A 37 -10.82 7.87 -16.05
CA LYS A 37 -9.90 6.74 -16.20
C LYS A 37 -8.57 7.12 -16.86
N SER A 38 -8.48 8.30 -17.47
CA SER A 38 -7.23 8.81 -18.06
C SER A 38 -6.39 9.64 -17.08
N ASN A 39 -6.93 9.97 -15.91
CA ASN A 39 -6.19 10.67 -14.87
C ASN A 39 -5.23 9.69 -14.18
N SER A 40 -3.93 9.79 -14.49
CA SER A 40 -2.87 8.94 -13.93
C SER A 40 -2.69 9.08 -12.42
N GLU A 41 -3.20 10.15 -11.81
CA GLU A 41 -3.17 10.36 -10.36
C GLU A 41 -4.46 9.87 -9.67
N GLY A 42 -5.41 9.31 -10.43
CA GLY A 42 -6.71 8.88 -9.93
C GLY A 42 -6.76 7.41 -9.49
N ILE A 43 -7.54 7.12 -8.45
CA ILE A 43 -7.71 5.77 -7.89
C ILE A 43 -8.20 4.73 -8.91
N LEU A 44 -9.02 5.14 -9.89
CA LEU A 44 -9.46 4.24 -10.96
C LEU A 44 -8.32 3.85 -11.91
N TYR A 45 -7.39 4.78 -12.17
CA TYR A 45 -6.22 4.51 -13.00
C TYR A 45 -5.26 3.57 -12.26
N THR A 46 -4.92 3.89 -11.00
CA THR A 46 -4.00 3.08 -10.19
C THR A 46 -4.52 1.66 -9.97
N ALA A 47 -5.82 1.49 -9.68
CA ALA A 47 -6.44 0.17 -9.55
C ALA A 47 -6.41 -0.64 -10.85
N GLN A 48 -6.63 0.01 -12.00
CA GLN A 48 -6.54 -0.62 -13.31
C GLN A 48 -5.09 -1.04 -13.62
N ALA A 49 -4.12 -0.18 -13.33
CA ALA A 49 -2.70 -0.49 -13.50
C ALA A 49 -2.30 -1.70 -12.65
N ALA A 50 -2.65 -1.74 -11.36
CA ALA A 50 -2.37 -2.90 -10.51
C ALA A 50 -3.01 -4.20 -11.04
N PHE A 51 -4.24 -4.13 -11.53
CA PHE A 51 -4.92 -5.27 -12.14
C PHE A 51 -4.18 -5.82 -13.38
N GLU A 52 -3.59 -4.95 -14.20
CA GLU A 52 -2.78 -5.35 -15.36
C GLU A 52 -1.50 -6.10 -14.96
N TRP A 53 -1.02 -5.88 -13.74
CA TRP A 53 0.11 -6.57 -13.13
C TRP A 53 -0.31 -7.80 -12.29
N GLY A 54 -1.55 -8.27 -12.44
CA GLY A 54 -2.03 -9.51 -11.82
C GLY A 54 -2.65 -9.34 -10.43
N VAL A 55 -2.76 -8.11 -9.90
CA VAL A 55 -3.45 -7.85 -8.63
C VAL A 55 -4.96 -8.09 -8.79
N GLU A 56 -5.59 -8.73 -7.81
CA GLU A 56 -7.02 -9.04 -7.86
C GLU A 56 -7.89 -7.77 -7.81
N LYS A 57 -9.05 -7.79 -8.49
CA LYS A 57 -9.97 -6.62 -8.55
C LYS A 57 -10.58 -6.19 -7.20
N GLN A 58 -10.53 -7.08 -6.19
CA GLN A 58 -10.98 -6.78 -4.82
C GLN A 58 -9.89 -6.05 -4.02
N ILE A 59 -8.71 -5.89 -4.60
CA ILE A 59 -7.61 -5.11 -4.05
C ILE A 59 -7.50 -3.82 -4.86
N ILE A 60 -7.62 -2.68 -4.18
CA ILE A 60 -7.61 -1.36 -4.81
C ILE A 60 -6.30 -0.67 -4.47
N ALA A 61 -5.40 -0.58 -5.45
CA ALA A 61 -4.12 0.10 -5.29
C ALA A 61 -4.30 1.60 -5.06
N LEU A 62 -3.61 2.12 -4.04
CA LEU A 62 -3.53 3.53 -3.67
C LEU A 62 -2.27 4.18 -4.21
N GLU A 63 -1.18 3.41 -4.28
CA GLU A 63 0.13 3.85 -4.75
C GLU A 63 0.94 2.66 -5.23
N GLY A 64 1.77 2.86 -6.25
CA GLY A 64 2.71 1.87 -6.74
C GLY A 64 3.19 2.19 -8.16
N ASP A 65 4.06 1.34 -8.67
CA ASP A 65 4.77 1.56 -9.95
C ASP A 65 4.73 0.34 -10.90
N GLY A 66 3.97 -0.70 -10.53
CA GLY A 66 3.94 -1.97 -11.26
C GLY A 66 4.71 -3.08 -10.56
N HIS A 67 5.84 -2.79 -9.90
CA HIS A 67 6.60 -3.80 -9.14
C HIS A 67 6.03 -3.97 -7.75
N THR A 68 5.59 -2.87 -7.15
CA THR A 68 5.01 -2.89 -5.80
C THR A 68 3.77 -2.02 -5.72
N TRP A 69 2.89 -2.35 -4.78
CA TRP A 69 1.67 -1.60 -4.51
C TRP A 69 1.40 -1.50 -3.01
N ILE A 70 0.94 -0.34 -2.57
CA ILE A 70 0.16 -0.20 -1.34
C ILE A 70 -1.31 -0.17 -1.73
N ALA A 71 -2.11 -1.04 -1.14
CA ALA A 71 -3.49 -1.25 -1.58
C ALA A 71 -4.46 -1.50 -0.43
N LEU A 72 -5.72 -1.15 -0.66
CA LEU A 72 -6.86 -1.55 0.17
C LEU A 72 -7.29 -2.97 -0.20
N ASP A 73 -7.38 -3.86 0.77
CA ASP A 73 -7.81 -5.24 0.56
C ASP A 73 -9.26 -5.45 1.04
N PHE A 74 -10.18 -5.58 0.06
CA PHE A 74 -11.61 -5.79 0.30
C PHE A 74 -12.02 -7.28 0.27
N ARG A 75 -11.09 -8.23 0.17
CA ARG A 75 -11.43 -9.66 0.05
C ARG A 75 -12.27 -10.15 1.23
N GLU A 76 -11.89 -9.74 2.44
CA GLU A 76 -12.57 -10.15 3.68
C GLU A 76 -13.53 -9.08 4.24
N LYS A 77 -13.18 -7.79 4.10
CA LYS A 77 -13.91 -6.68 4.73
C LYS A 77 -14.28 -5.61 3.70
N LYS A 78 -15.58 -5.51 3.39
CA LYS A 78 -16.09 -4.56 2.38
C LYS A 78 -16.13 -3.10 2.85
N ASP A 79 -16.42 -2.88 4.13
CA ASP A 79 -16.64 -1.52 4.66
C ASP A 79 -15.42 -0.97 5.45
N ASP A 80 -14.48 -1.83 5.84
CA ASP A 80 -13.28 -1.49 6.61
C ASP A 80 -12.09 -2.35 6.13
N PRO A 81 -11.59 -2.10 4.91
CA PRO A 81 -10.54 -2.90 4.30
C PRO A 81 -9.22 -2.75 5.08
N THR A 82 -8.45 -3.83 5.14
CA THR A 82 -7.07 -3.74 5.60
C THR A 82 -6.22 -3.02 4.54
N VAL A 83 -5.04 -2.53 4.95
CA VAL A 83 -4.06 -2.00 4.00
C VAL A 83 -2.91 -2.99 3.90
N ILE A 84 -2.56 -3.36 2.68
CA ILE A 84 -1.51 -4.33 2.37
C ILE A 84 -0.43 -3.70 1.49
N PHE A 85 0.80 -4.17 1.65
CA PHE A 85 1.88 -4.01 0.67
C PHE A 85 1.91 -5.26 -0.20
N ILE A 86 2.15 -5.11 -1.50
CA ILE A 86 2.19 -6.18 -2.49
C ILE A 86 3.45 -6.04 -3.33
N GLU A 87 4.14 -7.16 -3.55
CA GLU A 87 5.16 -7.33 -4.59
C GLU A 87 4.52 -8.15 -5.73
N THR A 88 4.66 -7.72 -6.98
CA THR A 88 3.84 -8.26 -8.10
C THR A 88 4.41 -9.48 -8.81
N GLU A 89 5.71 -9.74 -8.79
CA GLU A 89 6.29 -10.92 -9.45
C GLU A 89 5.80 -12.22 -8.82
N LYS A 90 5.76 -12.27 -7.48
CA LYS A 90 5.27 -13.43 -6.73
C LYS A 90 3.85 -13.24 -6.19
N LEU A 91 3.29 -12.03 -6.32
CA LEU A 91 2.04 -11.63 -5.67
C LEU A 91 2.08 -11.85 -4.14
N SER A 92 3.28 -11.77 -3.55
CA SER A 92 3.46 -11.81 -2.10
C SER A 92 2.90 -10.52 -1.51
N SER A 93 2.19 -10.64 -0.38
CA SER A 93 1.58 -9.49 0.28
C SER A 93 1.71 -9.54 1.79
N PHE A 94 1.71 -8.37 2.41
CA PHE A 94 1.82 -8.21 3.85
C PHE A 94 0.89 -7.12 4.37
N GLN A 95 0.19 -7.38 5.47
CA GLN A 95 -0.73 -6.43 6.07
C GLN A 95 0.01 -5.34 6.85
N ILE A 96 0.00 -4.12 6.32
CA ILE A 96 0.66 -2.95 6.92
C ILE A 96 -0.29 -2.11 7.79
N ALA A 97 -1.61 -2.27 7.65
CA ALA A 97 -2.57 -1.68 8.58
C ALA A 97 -3.87 -2.46 8.64
N ARG A 98 -4.55 -2.36 9.79
CA ARG A 98 -5.84 -3.04 10.01
C ARG A 98 -7.04 -2.33 9.39
N SER A 99 -6.86 -1.05 9.03
CA SER A 99 -7.83 -0.17 8.38
C SER A 99 -7.11 0.99 7.68
N PHE A 100 -7.81 1.73 6.80
CA PHE A 100 -7.25 2.92 6.17
C PHE A 100 -6.90 4.02 7.20
N ASP A 101 -7.73 4.21 8.23
CA ASP A 101 -7.44 5.14 9.32
C ASP A 101 -6.18 4.74 10.11
N ASP A 102 -5.97 3.44 10.36
CA ASP A 102 -4.76 2.96 11.02
C ASP A 102 -3.53 3.20 10.15
N PHE A 103 -3.65 3.03 8.83
CA PHE A 103 -2.59 3.35 7.88
C PHE A 103 -2.19 4.83 7.92
N LEU A 104 -3.16 5.75 7.82
CA LEU A 104 -2.88 7.19 7.88
C LEU A 104 -2.18 7.58 9.20
N ASN A 105 -2.53 6.93 10.31
CA ASN A 105 -1.89 7.15 11.61
C ASN A 105 -0.49 6.51 11.77
N LYS A 106 -0.04 5.73 10.79
CA LYS A 106 1.30 5.12 10.74
C LYS A 106 2.23 5.85 9.77
N ILE A 107 1.72 6.77 8.95
CA ILE A 107 2.54 7.60 8.07
C ILE A 107 3.39 8.54 8.94
N VAL A 108 4.69 8.55 8.68
CA VAL A 108 5.66 9.45 9.29
C VAL A 108 6.41 10.20 8.19
N PRO A 109 6.79 11.47 8.40
CA PRO A 109 7.65 12.15 7.44
C PRO A 109 9.00 11.42 7.38
N LEU A 110 9.53 11.29 6.16
CA LEU A 110 10.93 10.96 5.99
C LEU A 110 11.74 12.12 6.58
N ILE A 111 12.44 11.87 7.68
CA ILE A 111 13.37 12.83 8.26
C ILE A 111 14.76 12.37 7.83
N ASP A 112 15.30 13.00 6.80
CA ASP A 112 16.73 12.83 6.47
C ASP A 112 17.55 13.29 7.67
N SER A 113 18.33 12.37 8.23
CA SER A 113 19.27 12.61 9.32
C SER A 113 20.58 13.20 8.83
#